data_AF-A0A9X8VCF9-F1
#
_entry.id   AF-A0A9X8VCF9-F1
#
_cell.length_a   1.000
_cell.length_b   1.000
_cell.length_c   1.000
_cell.angle_alpha   90.00
_cell.angle_beta   90.00
_cell.angle_gamma   90.00
#
_symmetry.space_group_name_H-M   'P 1'
#
loop_
_entity.id
_entity.type
_entity.pdbx_description
1 polymer ?
#
loop_
_entity_poly.entity_id
_entity_poly.type
_entity_poly.pdbx_seq_one_letter_code
_entity_poly.pdbx_strand_id
1 'polypeptide(L)'
;VSNTRNDMYLASETIKHLKAERQLQINPDAQRNLDALKGELDNATRFIPFWVKVVVAIALGLGTMVGWRRIVVTVGEKIGKSHLTYAQGASAELVAMTTIGAADAFGLPVSTTHVLSSGIAGTMAANRSGLQ
;
A
#
# COMPACT_ATOMS: atom_id res chain seq x y z
N VAL A 1 -33.13 2.85 19.93
CA VAL A 1 -32.08 1.84 20.18
C VAL A 1 -30.75 2.54 19.96
N SER A 2 -30.00 2.84 21.03
CA SER A 2 -28.76 3.61 20.90
C SER A 2 -27.78 2.80 20.05
N ASN A 3 -27.30 3.42 18.97
CA ASN A 3 -26.31 2.83 18.08
C ASN A 3 -24.96 2.88 18.80
N THR A 4 -24.73 1.92 19.67
CA THR A 4 -23.47 1.69 20.42
C THR A 4 -22.25 1.73 19.50
N ARG A 5 -22.43 1.34 18.23
CA ARG A 5 -21.40 1.46 17.18
C ARG A 5 -21.04 2.93 16.87
N ASN A 6 -22.02 3.82 16.81
CA ASN A 6 -21.82 5.24 16.54
C ASN A 6 -21.17 5.96 17.73
N ASP A 7 -21.59 5.60 18.95
CA ASP A 7 -21.00 6.11 20.19
C ASP A 7 -19.52 5.70 20.31
N MET A 8 -19.19 4.47 19.88
CA MET A 8 -17.82 3.98 19.85
C MET A 8 -16.96 4.68 18.79
N TYR A 9 -17.51 5.02 17.62
CA TYR A 9 -16.81 5.85 16.63
C TYR A 9 -16.53 7.26 17.14
N LEU A 10 -17.54 7.91 17.74
CA LEU A 10 -17.41 9.25 18.31
C LEU A 10 -16.39 9.29 19.46
N ALA A 11 -16.38 8.28 20.33
CA ALA A 11 -15.40 8.17 21.39
C ALA A 11 -13.96 8.02 20.84
N SER A 12 -13.77 7.19 19.82
CA SER A 12 -12.45 7.01 19.18
C SER A 12 -11.96 8.27 18.49
N GLU A 13 -12.84 9.03 17.85
CA GLU A 13 -12.51 10.27 17.14
C GLU A 13 -12.17 11.39 18.13
N THR A 14 -12.92 11.48 19.23
CA THR A 14 -12.67 12.42 20.33
C THR A 14 -11.32 12.15 21.01
N ILE A 15 -10.98 10.88 21.27
CA ILE A 15 -9.67 10.51 21.83
C ILE A 15 -8.52 10.86 20.87
N LYS A 16 -8.74 10.72 19.56
CA LYS A 16 -7.76 11.10 18.53
C LYS A 16 -7.52 12.61 18.51
N HIS A 17 -8.58 13.41 18.61
CA HIS A 17 -8.49 14.87 18.69
C HIS A 17 -7.86 15.36 20.00
N LEU A 18 -8.20 14.74 21.14
CA LEU A 18 -7.59 15.02 22.44
C LEU A 18 -6.09 14.66 22.49
N LYS A 19 -5.64 13.65 21.72
CA LYS A 19 -4.22 13.30 21.60
C LYS A 19 -3.46 14.20 20.60
N ALA A 20 -4.17 14.75 19.61
CA ALA A 20 -3.61 15.71 18.64
C ALA A 20 -3.41 17.09 19.26
N GLU A 21 -4.27 17.50 20.19
CA GLU A 21 -4.08 18.68 21.02
C GLU A 21 -3.05 18.37 22.13
N ARG A 22 -1.83 18.80 21.89
CA ARG A 22 -0.62 18.60 22.71
C ARG A 22 -0.65 19.35 24.05
N GLN A 23 -1.77 19.30 24.79
CA GLN A 23 -2.00 20.16 25.96
C GLN A 23 -2.36 19.42 27.26
N LEU A 24 -2.21 18.10 27.32
CA LEU A 24 -2.26 17.39 28.60
C LEU A 24 -0.94 16.64 28.77
N GLN A 25 -0.20 17.00 29.82
CA GLN A 25 0.89 16.18 30.34
C GLN A 25 0.28 14.83 30.73
N ILE A 26 0.28 13.89 29.78
CA ILE A 26 -0.21 12.54 30.05
C ILE A 26 0.82 11.89 30.96
N ASN A 27 0.39 11.62 32.19
CA ASN A 27 1.13 10.87 33.20
C ASN A 27 1.77 9.63 32.53
N PRO A 28 3.08 9.35 32.69
CA PRO A 28 3.77 8.24 32.02
C PRO A 28 3.07 6.87 32.18
N ASP A 29 2.32 6.65 33.26
CA ASP A 29 1.54 5.43 33.47
C ASP A 29 0.29 5.35 32.59
N ALA A 30 -0.35 6.48 32.27
CA ALA A 30 -1.50 6.53 31.37
C ALA A 30 -1.09 6.28 29.91
N GLN A 31 0.10 6.72 29.48
CA GLN A 31 0.65 6.39 28.15
C GLN A 31 0.89 4.89 27.98
N ARG A 32 1.43 4.21 29.00
CA ARG A 32 1.63 2.75 28.97
C ARG A 32 0.33 1.97 28.85
N ASN A 33 -0.70 2.37 29.60
CA ASN A 33 -2.00 1.72 29.54
C ASN A 33 -2.71 1.99 28.20
N LEU A 34 -2.55 3.17 27.61
CA LEU A 34 -3.08 3.50 26.28
C LEU A 34 -2.37 2.71 25.16
N ASP A 35 -1.07 2.51 25.26
CA ASP A 35 -0.31 1.71 24.29
C ASP A 35 -0.63 0.20 24.42
N ALA A 36 -0.85 -0.28 25.65
CA ALA A 36 -1.34 -1.65 25.89
C ALA A 36 -2.75 -1.85 25.29
N LEU A 37 -3.67 -0.92 25.53
CA LEU A 37 -5.03 -0.97 24.98
C LEU A 37 -5.03 -0.90 23.44
N LYS A 38 -4.14 -0.07 22.86
CA LYS A 38 -3.94 0.00 21.41
C LYS A 38 -3.39 -1.32 20.84
N GLY A 39 -2.48 -1.98 21.55
CA GLY A 39 -1.92 -3.27 21.16
C GLY A 39 -2.94 -4.42 21.19
N GLU A 40 -3.86 -4.41 22.16
CA GLU A 40 -4.97 -5.36 22.21
C GLU A 40 -6.00 -5.07 21.09
N LEU A 41 -6.30 -3.80 20.84
CA LEU A 41 -7.23 -3.40 19.79
C LEU A 41 -6.67 -3.69 18.40
N ASP A 42 -5.39 -3.43 18.13
CA ASP A 42 -4.75 -3.80 16.85
C ASP A 42 -4.75 -5.32 16.66
N ASN A 43 -4.50 -6.12 17.71
CA ASN A 43 -4.60 -7.58 17.60
C ASN A 43 -6.02 -8.04 17.26
N ALA A 44 -7.04 -7.48 17.92
CA ALA A 44 -8.43 -7.85 17.65
C ALA A 44 -8.92 -7.41 16.26
N THR A 45 -8.41 -6.28 15.74
CA THR A 45 -8.93 -5.67 14.50
C THR A 45 -8.11 -6.03 13.26
N ARG A 46 -6.82 -6.37 13.40
CA ARG A 46 -5.91 -6.71 12.29
C ARG A 46 -5.47 -8.17 12.25
N PHE A 47 -6.10 -9.06 13.01
CA PHE A 47 -5.83 -10.49 12.89
C PHE A 47 -6.27 -11.01 11.52
N ILE A 48 -5.31 -11.14 10.60
CA ILE A 48 -5.51 -11.82 9.31
C ILE A 48 -5.09 -13.28 9.49
N PRO A 49 -6.03 -14.24 9.46
CA PRO A 49 -5.72 -15.65 9.64
C PRO A 49 -4.75 -16.16 8.57
N PHE A 50 -3.88 -17.10 8.93
CA PHE A 50 -2.87 -17.61 8.01
C PHE A 50 -3.47 -18.24 6.75
N TRP A 51 -4.58 -18.98 6.86
CA TRP A 51 -5.26 -19.56 5.69
C TRP A 51 -5.74 -18.49 4.70
N VAL A 52 -6.16 -17.31 5.18
CA VAL A 52 -6.59 -16.21 4.31
C VAL A 52 -5.39 -15.70 3.50
N LYS A 53 -4.22 -15.55 4.12
CA LYS A 53 -2.99 -15.15 3.42
C LYS A 53 -2.64 -16.13 2.30
N VAL A 54 -2.74 -17.43 2.57
CA VAL A 54 -2.45 -18.49 1.58
C VAL A 54 -3.46 -18.45 0.43
N VAL A 55 -4.76 -18.36 0.72
CA VAL A 55 -5.80 -18.30 -0.31
C VAL A 55 -5.66 -17.05 -1.18
N VAL A 56 -5.38 -15.88 -0.58
CA VAL A 56 -5.15 -14.63 -1.32
C VAL A 56 -3.90 -14.73 -2.20
N ALA A 57 -2.80 -15.31 -1.68
CA ALA A 57 -1.59 -15.51 -2.48
C ALA A 57 -1.84 -16.42 -3.69
N ILE A 58 -2.57 -17.53 -3.51
CA ILE A 58 -2.94 -18.44 -4.60
C ILE A 58 -3.87 -17.73 -5.60
N ALA A 59 -4.88 -17.00 -5.11
CA ALA A 59 -5.81 -16.27 -5.96
C ALA A 59 -5.10 -15.19 -6.79
N LEU A 60 -4.15 -14.46 -6.20
CA LEU A 60 -3.32 -13.47 -6.91
C LEU A 60 -2.42 -14.15 -7.96
N GLY A 61 -1.77 -15.26 -7.61
CA GLY A 61 -0.93 -16.02 -8.55
C GLY A 61 -1.71 -16.62 -9.72
N LEU A 62 -2.90 -17.17 -9.47
CA LEU A 62 -3.79 -17.66 -10.53
C LEU A 62 -4.34 -16.50 -11.36
N GLY A 63 -4.69 -15.39 -10.73
CA GLY A 63 -5.19 -14.19 -11.40
C GLY A 63 -4.16 -13.57 -12.35
N THR A 64 -2.88 -13.53 -11.98
CA THR A 64 -1.82 -13.07 -12.88
C THR A 64 -1.64 -14.03 -14.04
N MET A 65 -1.60 -15.34 -13.84
CA MET A 65 -1.46 -16.31 -14.94
C MET A 65 -2.62 -16.30 -15.95
N VAL A 66 -3.86 -16.03 -15.51
CA VAL A 66 -5.02 -15.98 -16.41
C VAL A 66 -5.19 -14.60 -17.06
N GLY A 67 -4.90 -13.51 -16.34
CA GLY A 67 -5.18 -12.14 -16.75
C GLY A 67 -4.01 -11.36 -17.37
N TRP A 68 -2.78 -11.90 -17.35
CA TRP A 68 -1.56 -11.14 -17.69
C TRP A 68 -1.59 -10.50 -19.08
N ARG A 69 -2.16 -11.19 -20.08
CA ARG A 69 -2.00 -10.80 -21.49
C ARG A 69 -2.46 -9.37 -21.78
N ARG A 70 -3.59 -8.92 -21.21
CA ARG A 70 -4.08 -7.54 -21.47
C ARG A 70 -3.22 -6.48 -20.77
N ILE A 71 -2.77 -6.79 -19.55
CA ILE A 71 -1.99 -5.86 -18.71
C ILE A 71 -0.61 -5.67 -19.33
N VAL A 72 0.09 -6.76 -19.65
CA VAL A 72 1.43 -6.73 -20.23
C VAL A 72 1.45 -6.10 -21.62
N VAL A 73 0.43 -6.37 -22.46
CA VAL A 73 0.33 -5.72 -23.78
C VAL A 73 0.11 -4.21 -23.63
N THR A 74 -0.76 -3.77 -22.71
CA THR A 74 -1.00 -2.33 -22.51
C THR A 74 0.24 -1.63 -21.98
N VAL A 75 0.92 -2.23 -21.01
CA VAL A 75 2.13 -1.66 -20.41
C VAL A 75 3.33 -1.73 -21.36
N GLY A 76 3.43 -2.82 -22.11
CA GLY A 76 4.52 -3.15 -23.03
C GLY A 76 4.50 -2.39 -24.36
N GLU A 77 3.30 -2.16 -24.90
CA GLU A 77 3.10 -1.65 -26.27
C GLU A 77 2.38 -0.30 -26.33
N LYS A 78 1.57 0.08 -25.32
CA LYS A 78 0.80 1.35 -25.36
C LYS A 78 1.42 2.50 -24.58
N ILE A 79 2.34 2.26 -23.64
CA ILE A 79 2.98 3.34 -22.87
C ILE A 79 4.09 4.04 -23.69
N GLY A 80 4.63 3.40 -24.74
CA GLY A 80 5.72 3.96 -25.54
C GLY A 80 5.68 3.56 -27.00
N LYS A 81 6.44 4.29 -27.82
CA LYS A 81 6.45 4.13 -29.28
C LYS A 81 7.20 2.88 -29.78
N SER A 82 7.91 2.18 -28.91
CA SER A 82 8.70 0.99 -29.24
C SER A 82 8.59 -0.07 -28.13
N HIS A 83 8.77 -1.34 -28.51
CA HIS A 83 8.77 -2.45 -27.55
C HIS A 83 9.84 -2.22 -26.47
N LEU A 84 9.44 -2.34 -25.20
CA LEU A 84 10.35 -2.30 -24.07
C LEU A 84 11.42 -3.38 -24.18
N THR A 85 12.69 -3.00 -24.05
CA THR A 85 13.78 -3.97 -23.95
C THR A 85 13.75 -4.67 -22.59
N TYR A 86 14.24 -5.90 -22.52
CA TYR A 86 14.38 -6.64 -21.26
C TYR A 86 15.13 -5.87 -20.18
N ALA A 87 16.15 -5.07 -20.56
CA ALA A 87 16.89 -4.25 -19.62
C ALA A 87 16.07 -3.07 -19.07
N GLN A 88 15.17 -2.50 -19.88
CA GLN A 88 14.24 -1.46 -19.44
C GLN A 88 13.16 -2.02 -18.51
N GLY A 89 12.61 -3.20 -18.83
CA GLY A 89 11.66 -3.88 -17.96
C GLY A 89 12.26 -4.19 -16.58
N ALA A 90 13.45 -4.77 -16.56
CA ALA A 90 14.15 -5.09 -15.31
C ALA A 90 14.48 -3.84 -14.48
N SER A 91 14.97 -2.77 -15.12
CA SER A 91 15.26 -1.51 -14.41
C SER A 91 13.99 -0.83 -13.87
N ALA A 92 12.89 -0.83 -14.63
CA ALA A 92 11.61 -0.30 -14.18
C ALA A 92 11.05 -1.08 -12.97
N GLU A 93 11.12 -2.41 -13.00
CA GLU A 93 10.66 -3.25 -11.89
C GLU A 93 11.50 -3.07 -10.62
N LEU A 94 12.84 -2.94 -10.75
CA LEU A 94 13.72 -2.68 -9.62
C LEU A 94 13.40 -1.34 -8.94
N VAL A 95 13.19 -0.28 -9.73
CA VAL A 95 12.80 1.04 -9.21
C VAL A 95 11.41 0.98 -8.56
N ALA A 96 10.47 0.25 -9.15
CA ALA A 96 9.14 0.09 -8.58
C ALA A 96 9.18 -0.68 -7.25
N MET A 97 9.90 -1.81 -7.20
CA MET A 97 10.08 -2.61 -5.98
C MET A 97 10.71 -1.79 -4.86
N THR A 98 11.80 -1.07 -5.14
CA THR A 98 12.50 -0.26 -4.14
C THR A 98 11.64 0.89 -3.62
N THR A 99 10.88 1.55 -4.51
CA THR A 99 10.01 2.66 -4.14
C THR A 99 8.80 2.20 -3.33
N ILE A 100 8.17 1.09 -3.73
CA ILE A 100 7.06 0.48 -2.98
C ILE A 100 7.55 0.00 -1.62
N GLY A 101 8.71 -0.67 -1.55
CA GLY A 101 9.29 -1.14 -0.29
C GLY A 101 9.64 0.01 0.65
N ALA A 102 10.17 1.11 0.13
CA ALA A 102 10.37 2.32 0.93
C ALA A 102 9.04 2.88 1.45
N ALA A 103 8.02 3.00 0.60
CA ALA A 103 6.72 3.52 1.00
C ALA A 103 6.03 2.64 2.06
N ASP A 104 6.13 1.32 1.96
CA ASP A 104 5.63 0.37 2.96
C ASP A 104 6.34 0.53 4.31
N ALA A 105 7.67 0.69 4.31
CA ALA A 105 8.45 0.95 5.53
C ALA A 105 8.05 2.27 6.23
N PHE A 106 7.67 3.29 5.46
CA PHE A 106 7.16 4.56 5.98
C PHE A 106 5.64 4.56 6.24
N GLY A 107 4.92 3.47 5.95
CA GLY A 107 3.47 3.35 6.14
C GLY A 107 2.64 4.28 5.26
N LEU A 108 3.18 4.72 4.12
CA LEU A 108 2.53 5.66 3.21
C LEU A 108 1.63 4.92 2.20
N PRO A 109 0.37 5.33 2.01
CA PRO A 109 -0.49 4.73 1.00
C PRO A 109 -0.03 5.18 -0.39
N VAL A 110 0.46 4.24 -1.20
CA VAL A 110 0.93 4.48 -2.58
C VAL A 110 0.20 3.60 -3.59
N SER A 111 0.01 4.11 -4.81
CA SER A 111 -0.57 3.33 -5.92
C SER A 111 0.55 2.58 -6.66
N THR A 112 0.56 1.25 -6.55
CA THR A 112 1.55 0.38 -7.22
C THR A 112 1.49 0.52 -8.74
N THR A 113 0.30 0.71 -9.32
CA THR A 113 0.13 0.95 -10.76
C THR A 113 0.76 2.28 -11.20
N HIS A 114 0.64 3.33 -10.39
CA HIS A 114 1.24 4.63 -10.70
C HIS A 114 2.76 4.55 -10.63
N VAL A 115 3.31 3.91 -9.60
CA VAL A 115 4.75 3.71 -9.44
C VAL A 115 5.33 2.86 -10.58
N LEU A 116 4.65 1.78 -10.98
CA LEU A 116 5.10 0.93 -12.08
C LEU A 116 5.02 1.67 -13.43
N SER A 117 3.89 2.32 -13.71
CA SER A 117 3.70 3.06 -14.98
C SER A 117 4.69 4.21 -15.12
N SER A 118 5.00 4.93 -14.04
CA SER A 118 5.99 6.01 -14.05
C SER A 118 7.42 5.48 -14.21
N GLY A 119 7.75 4.34 -13.59
CA GLY A 119 9.03 3.66 -13.80
C GLY A 119 9.23 3.29 -15.27
N ILE A 120 8.23 2.69 -15.89
CA ILE A 120 8.28 2.27 -17.29
C ILE A 120 8.39 3.47 -18.24
N ALA A 121 7.56 4.50 -18.05
CA ALA A 121 7.67 5.75 -18.81
C ALA A 121 9.06 6.41 -18.63
N GLY A 122 9.60 6.39 -17.41
CA GLY A 122 10.94 6.90 -17.10
C GLY A 122 12.04 6.17 -17.88
N THR A 123 12.00 4.84 -17.94
CA THR A 123 12.98 4.06 -18.72
C THR A 123 12.91 4.35 -20.23
N MET A 124 11.74 4.68 -20.76
CA MET A 124 11.57 5.01 -22.18
C MET A 124 11.98 6.45 -22.50
N ALA A 125 11.73 7.38 -21.59
CA ALA A 125 12.28 8.74 -21.68
C ALA A 125 13.82 8.71 -21.65
N ALA A 126 14.42 7.93 -20.74
CA ALA A 126 15.87 7.77 -20.63
C ALA A 126 16.51 7.18 -21.89
N ASN A 127 15.82 6.23 -22.55
CA ASN A 127 16.28 5.61 -23.79
C ASN A 127 15.94 6.43 -25.05
N ARG A 128 15.42 7.67 -24.90
CA ARG A 128 14.96 8.55 -25.99
C ARG A 128 13.96 7.89 -26.96
N SER A 129 13.23 6.87 -26.50
CA SER A 129 12.38 6.06 -27.38
C SER A 129 11.02 6.68 -27.68
N GLY A 130 10.74 7.85 -27.10
CA GLY A 130 9.53 8.63 -27.30
C GLY A 130 8.34 8.08 -26.53
N LEU A 131 7.73 8.93 -25.71
CA LEU A 131 6.44 8.66 -25.06
C LEU A 131 5.33 8.85 -26.11
N GLN A 132 4.34 7.97 -26.09
CA GLN A 132 3.20 8.02 -27.01
C GLN A 132 2.15 9.01 -26.51
#